data_AF-A0A6J4GRJ2-F1
#
_entry.id   AF-A0A6J4GRJ2-F1
#
_cell.length_a   1.000
_cell.length_b   1.000
_cell.length_c   1.000
_cell.angle_alpha   90.00
_cell.angle_beta   90.00
_cell.angle_gamma   90.00
#
_symmetry.space_group_name_H-M   'P 1'
#
loop_
_entity.id
_entity.type
_entity.pdbx_description
1 polymer ?
#
loop_
_entity_poly.entity_id
_entity_poly.type
_entity_poly.pdbx_seq_one_letter_code
_entity_poly.pdbx_strand_id
1 'polypeptide(L)'
;MKIVVIVIFLVFSQFSFAQNCSCKEKPQLNEIISCEKTIFKNGAKIYYQFNCNSSWLVFESKTKKKKKLFSLDKDLIELTGRLGYTSWAEYNNTFIIENRLVSGCCDPSEFVLFNKNNGKKIANLGREIYHSNIKKYPYFVTIDSKESNFLSFLNLSTNKIFKIYLPKGRIDKTLKITSGIFSETLFEEGEIKNGIFEIEYRYKTQHNGKWLIGEIKVDLNKQVLI
;
A
#
# COMPACT_ATOMS: atom_id res chain seq x y z
N MET A 1 -49.95 -3.74 44.14
CA MET A 1 -49.97 -3.64 42.66
C MET A 1 -49.29 -2.39 42.07
N LYS A 2 -48.47 -1.62 42.81
CA LYS A 2 -47.75 -0.45 42.26
C LYS A 2 -46.25 -0.67 41.96
N ILE A 3 -45.62 -1.66 42.59
CA ILE A 3 -44.17 -1.91 42.45
C ILE A 3 -43.83 -2.74 41.21
N VAL A 4 -44.72 -3.66 40.80
CA VAL A 4 -44.49 -4.54 39.64
C VAL A 4 -44.50 -3.78 38.31
N VAL A 5 -45.24 -2.67 38.21
CA VAL A 5 -45.32 -1.85 36.99
C VAL A 5 -44.04 -1.04 36.76
N ILE A 6 -43.32 -0.66 37.82
CA ILE A 6 -42.09 0.13 37.73
C ILE A 6 -40.92 -0.72 37.21
N VAL A 7 -40.87 -2.00 37.57
CA VAL A 7 -39.81 -2.92 37.12
C VAL A 7 -39.95 -3.27 35.63
N ILE A 8 -41.18 -3.37 35.12
CA ILE A 8 -41.42 -3.65 33.70
C ILE A 8 -41.05 -2.45 32.82
N PHE A 9 -41.22 -1.21 33.30
CA PHE A 9 -40.85 -0.02 32.54
C PHE A 9 -39.32 0.21 32.47
N LEU A 10 -38.54 -0.30 33.42
CA LEU A 10 -37.09 -0.20 33.43
C LEU A 10 -36.39 -1.23 32.52
N VAL A 11 -37.06 -2.33 32.17
CA VAL A 11 -36.50 -3.35 31.25
C VAL A 11 -36.67 -2.93 29.78
N PHE A 12 -37.70 -2.15 29.45
CA PHE A 12 -37.92 -1.68 28.07
C PHE A 12 -37.06 -0.48 27.66
N SER A 13 -36.42 0.24 28.61
CA SER A 13 -35.55 1.39 28.28
C SER A 13 -34.11 0.99 27.90
N GLN A 14 -33.77 -0.29 27.93
CA GLN A 14 -32.46 -0.80 27.48
C GLN A 14 -32.43 -1.28 26.02
N PHE A 15 -33.46 -0.98 25.23
CA PHE A 15 -33.28 -0.91 23.78
C PHE A 15 -32.38 0.29 23.46
N SER A 16 -31.08 0.11 23.69
CA SER A 16 -30.06 0.87 23.00
C SER A 16 -30.38 0.67 21.52
N PHE A 17 -30.94 1.69 20.89
CA PHE A 17 -30.96 1.80 19.44
C PHE A 17 -29.50 1.70 19.01
N ALA A 18 -29.06 0.49 18.66
CA ALA A 18 -27.81 0.32 17.96
C ALA A 18 -27.94 1.22 16.73
N GLN A 19 -27.16 2.29 16.69
CA GLN A 19 -27.10 3.12 15.51
C GLN A 19 -26.79 2.18 14.35
N ASN A 20 -27.67 2.11 13.36
CA ASN A 20 -27.32 1.38 12.16
C ASN A 20 -26.34 2.27 11.39
N CYS A 21 -25.05 1.97 11.53
CA CYS A 21 -24.02 2.55 10.67
C CYS A 21 -23.69 1.52 9.62
N SER A 22 -23.95 1.86 8.37
CA SER A 22 -23.55 1.09 7.20
C SER A 22 -23.28 2.04 6.04
N CYS A 23 -22.72 1.50 4.95
CA CYS A 23 -22.58 2.22 3.67
C CYS A 23 -23.91 2.79 3.13
N LYS A 24 -25.07 2.45 3.68
CA LYS A 24 -26.36 3.04 3.29
C LYS A 24 -26.82 4.15 4.23
N GLU A 25 -26.30 4.22 5.46
CA GLU A 25 -26.90 5.02 6.55
C GLU A 25 -25.99 6.17 7.05
N LYS A 26 -24.68 6.18 6.73
CA LYS A 26 -23.78 7.30 7.02
C LYS A 26 -23.19 7.92 5.74
N PRO A 27 -23.93 8.83 5.06
CA PRO A 27 -23.49 9.43 3.80
C PRO A 27 -22.18 10.24 3.92
N GLN A 28 -21.90 10.86 5.08
CA GLN A 28 -20.64 11.60 5.32
C GLN A 28 -19.39 10.71 5.23
N LEU A 29 -19.48 9.42 5.61
CA LEU A 29 -18.39 8.45 5.40
C LEU A 29 -18.35 7.94 3.97
N ASN A 30 -19.49 7.89 3.27
CA ASN A 30 -19.53 7.56 1.84
C ASN A 30 -18.92 8.67 0.97
N GLU A 31 -19.00 9.93 1.39
CA GLU A 31 -18.32 11.05 0.73
C GLU A 31 -16.79 10.92 0.79
N ILE A 32 -16.27 10.23 1.82
CA ILE A 32 -14.84 10.00 2.02
C ILE A 32 -14.40 8.66 1.40
N ILE A 33 -15.24 7.62 1.47
CA ILE A 33 -14.94 6.26 1.00
C ILE A 33 -16.10 5.68 0.19
N SER A 34 -15.85 5.45 -1.09
CA SER A 34 -16.80 4.72 -1.93
C SER A 34 -16.88 3.26 -1.49
N CYS A 35 -18.09 2.82 -1.11
CA CYS A 35 -18.40 1.40 -0.90
C CYS A 35 -18.63 0.64 -2.23
N GLU A 36 -18.41 1.30 -3.37
CA GLU A 36 -18.48 0.64 -4.66
C GLU A 36 -17.44 -0.46 -4.78
N LYS A 37 -17.86 -1.53 -5.43
CA LYS A 37 -16.98 -2.66 -5.68
C LYS A 37 -16.16 -2.39 -6.92
N THR A 38 -14.85 -2.25 -6.74
CA THR A 38 -13.94 -2.40 -7.87
C THR A 38 -13.92 -3.87 -8.28
N ILE A 39 -14.28 -4.15 -9.53
CA ILE A 39 -14.30 -5.50 -10.10
C ILE A 39 -13.03 -5.68 -10.93
N PHE A 40 -12.19 -6.64 -10.54
CA PHE A 40 -11.01 -7.03 -11.30
C PHE A 40 -11.39 -7.86 -12.53
N LYS A 41 -10.49 -7.93 -13.52
CA LYS A 41 -10.69 -8.70 -14.77
C LYS A 41 -10.97 -10.19 -14.54
N ASN A 42 -10.49 -10.78 -13.45
CA ASN A 42 -10.77 -12.18 -13.09
C ASN A 42 -12.11 -12.36 -12.34
N GLY A 43 -12.88 -11.29 -12.15
CA GLY A 43 -14.16 -11.28 -11.44
C GLY A 43 -14.04 -11.21 -9.91
N ALA A 44 -12.82 -11.16 -9.35
CA ALA A 44 -12.63 -10.83 -7.96
C ALA A 44 -12.99 -9.35 -7.71
N LYS A 45 -13.29 -9.00 -6.45
CA LYS A 45 -13.71 -7.65 -6.08
C LYS A 45 -12.94 -7.16 -4.88
N ILE A 46 -12.70 -5.86 -4.85
CA ILE A 46 -12.15 -5.15 -3.71
C ILE A 46 -13.02 -3.94 -3.37
N TYR A 47 -13.32 -3.77 -2.09
CA TYR A 47 -14.21 -2.72 -1.61
C TYR A 47 -14.11 -2.52 -0.10
N TYR A 48 -14.44 -1.33 0.37
CA TYR A 48 -14.57 -1.08 1.81
C TYR A 48 -15.93 -1.51 2.33
N GLN A 49 -15.95 -1.87 3.61
CA GLN A 49 -17.15 -1.99 4.42
C GLN A 49 -16.90 -1.33 5.77
N PHE A 50 -17.95 -0.92 6.44
CA PHE A 50 -17.85 -0.38 7.79
C PHE A 50 -19.13 -0.64 8.60
N ASN A 51 -18.99 -0.55 9.93
CA ASN A 51 -20.08 -0.43 10.89
C ASN A 51 -19.78 0.72 11.86
N CYS A 52 -20.50 0.86 12.98
CA CYS A 52 -20.26 1.97 13.91
C CYS A 52 -18.93 1.88 14.68
N ASN A 53 -18.29 0.72 14.65
CA ASN A 53 -17.15 0.40 15.49
C ASN A 53 -15.88 0.12 14.69
N SER A 54 -15.96 0.03 13.36
CA SER A 54 -14.80 -0.28 12.53
C SER A 54 -15.10 -0.08 11.05
N SER A 55 -14.04 0.13 10.28
CA SER A 55 -14.04 -0.01 8.82
C SER A 55 -13.01 -1.07 8.42
N TRP A 56 -13.19 -1.65 7.24
CA TRP A 56 -12.25 -2.62 6.72
C TRP A 56 -12.29 -2.76 5.20
N LEU A 57 -11.13 -3.07 4.62
CA LEU A 57 -10.99 -3.39 3.20
C LEU A 57 -11.22 -4.89 2.97
N VAL A 58 -12.12 -5.24 2.07
CA VAL A 58 -12.50 -6.62 1.74
C VAL A 58 -12.00 -6.98 0.35
N PHE A 59 -11.40 -8.17 0.27
CA PHE A 59 -11.23 -8.90 -0.98
C PHE A 59 -12.28 -10.01 -1.06
N GLU A 60 -13.02 -10.08 -2.17
CA GLU A 60 -13.98 -11.14 -2.51
C GLU A 60 -13.46 -11.87 -3.75
N SER A 61 -13.11 -13.16 -3.63
CA SER A 61 -12.67 -13.95 -4.78
C SER A 61 -13.79 -14.16 -5.81
N LYS A 62 -13.46 -14.63 -7.02
CA LYS A 62 -14.45 -15.07 -8.02
C LYS A 62 -15.44 -16.12 -7.46
N THR A 63 -14.97 -16.96 -6.53
CA THR A 63 -15.77 -17.97 -5.82
C THR A 63 -16.49 -17.44 -4.59
N LYS A 64 -16.58 -16.11 -4.44
CA LYS A 64 -17.25 -15.39 -3.33
C LYS A 64 -16.63 -15.61 -1.94
N LYS A 65 -15.42 -16.18 -1.85
CA LYS A 65 -14.68 -16.26 -0.58
C LYS A 65 -14.20 -14.85 -0.22
N LYS A 66 -14.57 -14.39 0.97
CA LYS A 66 -14.22 -13.05 1.46
C LYS A 66 -13.03 -13.10 2.40
N LYS A 67 -12.19 -12.07 2.33
CA LYS A 67 -11.06 -11.87 3.23
C LYS A 67 -10.95 -10.39 3.60
N LYS A 68 -10.82 -10.12 4.89
CA LYS A 68 -10.44 -8.81 5.41
C LYS A 68 -8.94 -8.61 5.16
N LEU A 69 -8.58 -7.57 4.41
CA LEU A 69 -7.18 -7.24 4.12
C LEU A 69 -6.58 -6.29 5.15
N PHE A 70 -7.39 -5.35 5.64
CA PHE A 70 -7.02 -4.33 6.61
C PHE A 70 -8.26 -3.83 7.33
N SER A 71 -8.13 -3.34 8.57
CA SER A 71 -9.22 -2.69 9.31
C SER A 71 -8.72 -1.55 10.19
N LEU A 72 -9.60 -0.57 10.39
CA LEU A 72 -9.48 0.46 11.40
C LEU A 72 -10.62 0.29 12.41
N ASP A 73 -10.27 0.39 13.68
CA ASP A 73 -11.24 0.30 14.77
C ASP A 73 -11.95 1.63 14.99
N LYS A 74 -12.84 1.68 15.98
CA LYS A 74 -13.77 2.78 16.22
C LYS A 74 -13.08 4.13 16.29
N ASP A 75 -11.95 4.19 16.98
CA ASP A 75 -11.22 5.44 17.23
C ASP A 75 -10.51 5.96 15.98
N LEU A 76 -10.35 5.14 14.94
CA LEU A 76 -9.65 5.47 13.71
C LEU A 76 -10.55 5.37 12.47
N ILE A 77 -11.85 5.11 12.64
CA ILE A 77 -12.78 4.88 11.53
C ILE A 77 -12.88 6.10 10.60
N GLU A 78 -12.75 7.31 11.14
CA GLU A 78 -12.76 8.57 10.39
C GLU A 78 -11.52 8.74 9.49
N LEU A 79 -10.47 7.94 9.72
CA LEU A 79 -9.25 7.94 8.91
C LEU A 79 -9.30 6.94 7.75
N THR A 80 -10.43 6.27 7.55
CA THR A 80 -10.59 5.32 6.43
C THR A 80 -10.40 6.04 5.10
N GLY A 81 -9.67 5.43 4.17
CA GLY A 81 -9.25 6.07 2.92
C GLY A 81 -8.06 7.03 3.06
N ARG A 82 -7.62 7.35 4.29
CA ARG A 82 -6.45 8.19 4.57
C ARG A 82 -5.32 7.44 5.28
N LEU A 83 -5.65 6.42 6.06
CA LEU A 83 -4.71 5.59 6.82
C LEU A 83 -4.82 4.11 6.39
N GLY A 84 -3.68 3.45 6.31
CA GLY A 84 -3.57 2.06 5.90
C GLY A 84 -3.77 1.87 4.42
N TYR A 85 -4.50 0.84 4.02
CA TYR A 85 -4.74 0.52 2.62
C TYR A 85 -5.71 1.54 2.03
N THR A 86 -5.28 2.32 1.04
CA THR A 86 -6.01 3.51 0.53
C THR A 86 -6.30 3.48 -0.97
N SER A 87 -5.42 2.91 -1.79
CA SER A 87 -5.62 2.77 -3.23
C SER A 87 -5.10 1.41 -3.73
N TRP A 88 -5.54 0.98 -4.91
CA TRP A 88 -5.11 -0.29 -5.49
C TRP A 88 -5.02 -0.25 -7.01
N ALA A 89 -4.07 -1.01 -7.56
CA ALA A 89 -3.84 -1.19 -8.99
C ALA A 89 -3.87 -2.67 -9.37
N GLU A 90 -4.65 -3.03 -10.39
CA GLU A 90 -4.76 -4.40 -10.89
C GLU A 90 -3.67 -4.76 -11.90
N TYR A 91 -3.06 -5.93 -11.72
CA TYR A 91 -2.14 -6.57 -12.68
C TYR A 91 -2.65 -7.97 -13.07
N ASN A 92 -1.92 -8.69 -13.92
CA ASN A 92 -2.43 -9.92 -14.54
C ASN A 92 -2.86 -10.98 -13.51
N ASN A 93 -1.97 -11.32 -12.57
CA ASN A 93 -2.22 -12.33 -11.53
C ASN A 93 -2.23 -11.76 -10.10
N THR A 94 -1.96 -10.46 -9.98
CA THR A 94 -1.76 -9.77 -8.72
C THR A 94 -2.43 -8.41 -8.72
N PHE A 95 -2.47 -7.78 -7.57
CA PHE A 95 -2.79 -6.37 -7.43
C PHE A 95 -1.88 -5.78 -6.36
N ILE A 96 -1.54 -4.51 -6.51
CA ILE A 96 -0.77 -3.76 -5.52
C ILE A 96 -1.73 -2.85 -4.77
N ILE A 97 -1.53 -2.72 -3.46
CA ILE A 97 -2.23 -1.77 -2.62
C ILE A 97 -1.23 -0.74 -2.09
N GLU A 98 -1.59 0.53 -2.16
CA GLU A 98 -0.92 1.62 -1.45
C GLU A 98 -1.31 1.60 0.03
N ASN A 99 -0.30 1.57 0.90
CA ASN A 99 -0.40 1.54 2.34
C ASN A 99 0.17 2.83 2.95
N ARG A 100 -0.70 3.73 3.36
CA ARG A 100 -0.35 4.95 4.08
C ARG A 100 -0.09 4.65 5.55
N LEU A 101 1.13 4.93 6.01
CA LEU A 101 1.54 4.67 7.39
C LEU A 101 1.02 5.74 8.37
N VAL A 102 0.68 6.92 7.86
CA VAL A 102 0.10 8.04 8.60
C VAL A 102 -1.09 8.61 7.84
N SER A 103 -2.05 9.22 8.53
CA SER A 103 -3.24 9.83 7.93
C SER A 103 -3.03 11.26 7.42
N GLY A 104 -1.85 11.82 7.69
CA GLY A 104 -1.44 13.18 7.35
C GLY A 104 -0.72 13.27 6.00
N CYS A 105 -0.03 14.39 5.79
CA CYS A 105 0.83 14.56 4.64
C CYS A 105 2.20 13.93 4.87
N CYS A 106 3.00 13.98 3.82
CA CYS A 106 4.45 14.10 3.89
C CYS A 106 5.22 12.82 4.24
N ASP A 107 4.58 11.78 4.77
CA ASP A 107 5.15 10.44 4.73
C ASP A 107 4.79 9.73 3.42
N PRO A 108 5.78 9.18 2.71
CA PRO A 108 5.56 8.37 1.52
C PRO A 108 4.81 7.08 1.87
N SER A 109 3.94 6.67 0.96
CA SER A 109 3.24 5.39 1.08
C SER A 109 4.18 4.21 0.86
N GLU A 110 3.90 3.12 1.55
CA GLU A 110 4.49 1.82 1.22
C GLU A 110 3.52 1.02 0.34
N PHE A 111 4.04 0.08 -0.44
CA PHE A 111 3.24 -0.73 -1.34
C PHE A 111 3.24 -2.19 -0.90
N VAL A 112 2.10 -2.87 -1.09
CA VAL A 112 1.93 -4.27 -0.69
C VAL A 112 1.34 -5.05 -1.85
N LEU A 113 1.97 -6.18 -2.18
CA LEU A 113 1.57 -7.06 -3.28
C LEU A 113 0.63 -8.16 -2.77
N PHE A 114 -0.48 -8.37 -3.48
CA PHE A 114 -1.46 -9.40 -3.18
C PHE A 114 -1.73 -10.30 -4.38
N ASN A 115 -2.02 -11.56 -4.10
CA ASN A 115 -2.49 -12.52 -5.09
C ASN A 115 -3.95 -12.23 -5.44
N LYS A 116 -4.24 -12.03 -6.74
CA LYS A 116 -5.57 -11.63 -7.22
C LYS A 116 -6.61 -12.76 -7.21
N ASN A 117 -6.18 -14.02 -7.06
CA ASN A 117 -7.09 -15.17 -7.05
C ASN A 117 -7.64 -15.46 -5.64
N ASN A 118 -6.86 -15.16 -4.59
CA ASN A 118 -7.22 -15.53 -3.22
C ASN A 118 -7.04 -14.42 -2.17
N GLY A 119 -6.54 -13.23 -2.54
CA GLY A 119 -6.32 -12.12 -1.59
C GLY A 119 -5.23 -12.41 -0.55
N LYS A 120 -4.35 -13.37 -0.79
CA LYS A 120 -3.19 -13.62 0.07
C LYS A 120 -2.12 -12.57 -0.21
N LYS A 121 -1.62 -11.93 0.85
CA LYS A 121 -0.44 -11.07 0.78
C LYS A 121 0.75 -11.89 0.28
N ILE A 122 1.43 -11.39 -0.74
CA ILE A 122 2.64 -11.98 -1.32
C ILE A 122 3.88 -11.34 -0.69
N ALA A 123 3.96 -10.00 -0.71
CA ALA A 123 5.13 -9.27 -0.23
C ALA A 123 4.75 -7.86 0.23
N ASN A 124 5.52 -7.31 1.18
CA ASN A 124 5.64 -5.86 1.33
C ASN A 124 6.71 -5.42 0.34
N LEU A 125 6.40 -4.43 -0.51
CA LEU A 125 7.31 -3.95 -1.54
C LEU A 125 8.17 -2.79 -1.06
N GLY A 126 7.74 -2.04 -0.04
CA GLY A 126 8.42 -0.82 0.41
C GLY A 126 7.93 0.41 -0.36
N ARG A 127 8.78 1.42 -0.49
CA ARG A 127 8.45 2.71 -1.11
C ARG A 127 8.83 2.71 -2.58
N GLU A 128 8.00 3.30 -3.41
CA GLU A 128 8.20 3.38 -4.85
C GLU A 128 9.37 4.30 -5.20
N ILE A 129 10.23 3.81 -6.10
CA ILE A 129 11.25 4.60 -6.80
C ILE A 129 10.80 4.83 -8.25
N TYR A 130 10.27 3.79 -8.88
CA TYR A 130 9.89 3.82 -10.28
C TYR A 130 8.81 2.78 -10.58
N HIS A 131 7.88 3.14 -11.45
CA HIS A 131 6.90 2.23 -12.01
C HIS A 131 6.84 2.40 -13.53
N SER A 132 7.06 1.30 -14.24
CA SER A 132 7.03 1.34 -15.69
C SER A 132 5.63 1.51 -16.26
N ASN A 133 5.51 2.48 -17.16
CA ASN A 133 4.38 2.66 -18.08
C ASN A 133 4.52 1.82 -19.37
N ILE A 134 5.64 1.13 -19.57
CA ILE A 134 5.93 0.34 -20.78
C ILE A 134 5.41 -1.09 -20.58
N LYS A 135 4.37 -1.46 -21.32
CA LYS A 135 3.75 -2.81 -21.23
C LYS A 135 4.74 -3.96 -21.42
N LYS A 136 5.78 -3.78 -22.25
CA LYS A 136 6.83 -4.78 -22.50
C LYS A 136 7.72 -5.01 -21.26
N TYR A 137 7.88 -3.99 -20.42
CA TYR A 137 8.73 -4.02 -19.23
C TYR A 137 7.93 -3.61 -17.99
N PRO A 138 6.91 -4.38 -17.57
CA PRO A 138 6.02 -3.98 -16.50
C PRO A 138 6.70 -4.22 -15.15
N TYR A 139 7.63 -3.33 -14.80
CA TYR A 139 8.42 -3.40 -13.57
C TYR A 139 7.98 -2.34 -12.57
N PHE A 140 8.01 -2.73 -11.30
CA PHE A 140 7.82 -1.86 -10.15
C PHE A 140 9.08 -1.93 -9.29
N VAL A 141 9.76 -0.80 -9.12
CA VAL A 141 11.05 -0.68 -8.44
C VAL A 141 10.84 0.04 -7.11
N THR A 142 11.33 -0.57 -6.04
CA THR A 142 11.11 -0.06 -4.69
C THR A 142 12.36 -0.12 -3.83
N ILE A 143 12.35 0.64 -2.75
CA ILE A 143 13.33 0.59 -1.66
C ILE A 143 12.63 0.34 -0.33
N ASP A 144 13.24 -0.47 0.53
CA ASP A 144 12.72 -0.70 1.88
C ASP A 144 13.05 0.51 2.77
N SER A 145 12.09 0.93 3.59
CA SER A 145 12.22 2.10 4.48
C SER A 145 13.19 1.86 5.65
N LYS A 146 13.46 0.59 5.98
CA LYS A 146 14.35 0.15 7.06
C LYS A 146 15.65 -0.47 6.54
N GLU A 147 15.63 -1.06 5.35
CA GLU A 147 16.80 -1.69 4.74
C GLU A 147 17.14 -1.07 3.37
N SER A 148 17.99 -0.04 3.39
CA SER A 148 18.34 0.75 2.19
C SER A 148 19.51 0.18 1.38
N ASN A 149 19.88 -1.10 1.57
CA ASN A 149 21.05 -1.71 0.93
C ASN A 149 20.75 -2.32 -0.44
N PHE A 150 19.50 -2.34 -0.89
CA PHE A 150 19.14 -2.81 -2.22
C PHE A 150 17.87 -2.15 -2.73
N LEU A 151 17.75 -2.11 -4.07
CA LEU A 151 16.48 -1.90 -4.74
C LEU A 151 15.83 -3.24 -5.04
N SER A 152 14.51 -3.33 -4.88
CA SER A 152 13.72 -4.49 -5.27
C SER A 152 13.05 -4.23 -6.61
N PHE A 153 13.20 -5.15 -7.55
CA PHE A 153 12.57 -5.10 -8.87
C PHE A 153 11.51 -6.19 -8.95
N LEU A 154 10.25 -5.79 -8.95
CA LEU A 154 9.11 -6.68 -9.16
C LEU A 154 8.73 -6.68 -10.63
N ASN A 155 8.80 -7.84 -11.29
CA ASN A 155 8.15 -8.05 -12.58
C ASN A 155 6.65 -8.29 -12.34
N LEU A 156 5.79 -7.37 -12.77
CA LEU A 156 4.34 -7.41 -12.53
C LEU A 156 3.61 -8.49 -13.35
N SER A 157 4.27 -9.05 -14.36
CA SER A 157 3.72 -10.16 -15.15
C SER A 157 4.00 -11.52 -14.52
N THR A 158 5.21 -11.73 -13.98
CA THR A 158 5.64 -13.02 -13.43
C THR A 158 5.58 -13.09 -11.90
N ASN A 159 5.45 -11.94 -11.23
CA ASN A 159 5.59 -11.75 -9.78
C ASN A 159 6.97 -12.11 -9.22
N LYS A 160 7.98 -12.25 -10.09
CA LYS A 160 9.36 -12.49 -9.66
C LYS A 160 9.95 -11.18 -9.15
N ILE A 161 10.62 -11.26 -8.01
CA ILE A 161 11.35 -10.17 -7.41
C ILE A 161 12.84 -10.51 -7.47
N PHE A 162 13.65 -9.59 -7.98
CA PHE A 162 15.10 -9.65 -7.85
C PHE A 162 15.61 -8.38 -7.16
N LYS A 163 16.81 -8.46 -6.59
CA LYS A 163 17.42 -7.37 -5.83
C LYS A 163 18.64 -6.84 -6.56
N ILE A 164 18.81 -5.52 -6.55
CA ILE A 164 20.03 -4.85 -6.99
C ILE A 164 20.68 -4.23 -5.77
N TYR A 165 21.82 -4.78 -5.36
CA TYR A 165 22.53 -4.33 -4.18
C TYR A 165 23.19 -2.98 -4.41
N LEU A 166 22.91 -2.07 -3.49
CA LEU A 166 23.56 -0.78 -3.40
C LEU A 166 24.83 -0.91 -2.55
N PRO A 167 25.81 -0.03 -2.73
CA PRO A 167 27.00 -0.02 -1.88
C PRO A 167 26.61 0.15 -0.40
N LYS A 168 27.06 -0.80 0.42
CA LYS A 168 26.60 -0.97 1.80
C LYS A 168 26.67 0.32 2.62
N GLY A 169 25.54 0.69 3.22
CA GLY A 169 25.40 1.86 4.09
C GLY A 169 25.58 3.21 3.40
N ARG A 170 25.66 3.28 2.06
CA ARG A 170 25.80 4.54 1.33
C ARG A 170 24.57 5.43 1.51
N ILE A 171 23.38 4.85 1.39
CA ILE A 171 22.10 5.55 1.55
C ILE A 171 21.94 6.03 2.99
N ASP A 172 22.06 5.15 3.97
CA ASP A 172 21.93 5.50 5.40
C ASP A 172 22.91 6.61 5.82
N LYS A 173 24.18 6.53 5.38
CA LYS A 173 25.18 7.56 5.67
C LYS A 173 24.80 8.90 5.04
N THR A 174 24.29 8.88 3.80
CA THR A 174 23.85 10.09 3.12
C THR A 174 22.72 10.75 3.89
N LEU A 175 21.67 10.01 4.22
CA LEU A 175 20.53 10.51 5.00
C LEU A 175 20.97 11.10 6.34
N LYS A 176 21.90 10.42 7.05
CA LYS A 176 22.46 10.92 8.31
C LYS A 176 23.25 12.23 8.14
N ILE A 177 24.02 12.38 7.07
CA ILE A 177 24.82 13.60 6.80
C ILE A 177 23.91 14.78 6.43
N THR A 178 22.83 14.53 5.69
CA THR A 178 21.95 15.58 5.17
C THR A 178 20.74 15.85 6.06
N SER A 179 20.60 15.12 7.17
CA SER A 179 19.36 15.06 7.96
C SER A 179 18.13 14.71 7.10
N GLY A 180 18.35 13.90 6.05
CA GLY A 180 17.28 13.39 5.19
C GLY A 180 16.51 12.28 5.90
N ILE A 181 15.20 12.19 5.62
CA ILE A 181 14.32 11.22 6.27
C ILE A 181 14.04 10.01 5.37
N PHE A 182 14.01 10.23 4.05
CA PHE A 182 13.45 9.28 3.11
C PHE A 182 14.43 8.88 2.03
N SER A 183 14.69 7.58 1.91
CA SER A 183 15.70 7.02 1.01
C SER A 183 15.33 7.20 -0.46
N GLU A 184 14.05 7.12 -0.80
CA GLU A 184 13.57 7.29 -2.17
C GLU A 184 13.84 8.68 -2.75
N THR A 185 13.94 9.70 -1.90
CA THR A 185 14.22 11.09 -2.35
C THR A 185 15.66 11.29 -2.84
N LEU A 186 16.54 10.29 -2.66
CA LEU A 186 17.89 10.30 -3.20
C LEU A 186 17.96 9.83 -4.65
N PHE A 187 16.91 9.21 -5.18
CA PHE A 187 16.88 8.67 -6.53
C PHE A 187 16.22 9.66 -7.48
N GLU A 188 16.78 9.79 -8.67
CA GLU A 188 16.16 10.53 -9.77
C GLU A 188 15.07 9.68 -10.44
N GLU A 189 14.35 10.26 -11.40
CA GLU A 189 13.38 9.49 -12.20
C GLU A 189 14.11 8.43 -13.04
N GLY A 190 13.75 7.16 -12.81
CA GLY A 190 14.29 6.06 -13.59
C GLY A 190 13.71 6.00 -15.00
N GLU A 191 14.43 5.39 -15.93
CA GLU A 191 13.99 5.23 -17.31
C GLU A 191 14.32 3.83 -17.86
N ILE A 192 13.59 3.40 -18.88
CA ILE A 192 13.88 2.15 -19.59
C ILE A 192 14.18 2.48 -21.06
N LYS A 193 15.41 2.21 -21.49
CA LYS A 193 15.88 2.36 -22.87
C LYS A 193 16.35 1.02 -23.40
N ASN A 194 15.72 0.53 -24.47
CA ASN A 194 16.08 -0.74 -25.13
C ASN A 194 16.14 -1.95 -24.18
N GLY A 195 15.29 -1.97 -23.14
CA GLY A 195 15.25 -3.03 -22.14
C GLY A 195 16.34 -2.95 -21.06
N ILE A 196 17.06 -1.83 -21.00
CA ILE A 196 17.94 -1.49 -19.89
C ILE A 196 17.20 -0.47 -19.03
N PHE A 197 16.99 -0.79 -17.75
CA PHE A 197 16.57 0.18 -16.76
C PHE A 197 17.80 0.96 -16.27
N GLU A 198 17.70 2.28 -16.31
CA GLU A 198 18.74 3.19 -15.83
C GLU A 198 18.15 4.13 -14.77
N ILE A 199 18.89 4.33 -13.69
CA ILE A 199 18.53 5.30 -12.67
C ILE A 199 19.79 5.87 -12.02
N GLU A 200 19.74 7.17 -11.75
CA GLU A 200 20.76 7.88 -10.99
C GLU A 200 20.30 8.10 -9.55
N TYR A 201 21.25 8.16 -8.63
CA TYR A 201 20.97 8.54 -7.25
C TYR A 201 22.11 9.37 -6.65
N ARG A 202 21.75 10.33 -5.80
CA ARG A 202 22.68 11.24 -5.15
C ARG A 202 23.12 10.68 -3.81
N TYR A 203 24.41 10.83 -3.50
CA TYR A 203 24.96 10.44 -2.20
C TYR A 203 26.06 11.40 -1.72
N LYS A 204 26.33 11.38 -0.41
CA LYS A 204 27.43 12.15 0.20
C LYS A 204 28.42 11.24 0.92
N THR A 205 29.67 11.69 0.96
CA THR A 205 30.71 11.08 1.80
C THR A 205 31.19 12.08 2.84
N GLN A 206 31.69 11.58 3.98
CA GLN A 206 32.17 12.43 5.07
C GLN A 206 33.38 13.30 4.68
N HIS A 207 34.16 12.87 3.67
CA HIS A 207 35.45 13.49 3.36
C HIS A 207 35.36 14.84 2.64
N ASN A 208 34.26 15.14 1.94
CA ASN A 208 34.19 16.33 1.10
C ASN A 208 32.85 17.07 1.16
N GLY A 209 31.80 16.48 1.76
CA GLY A 209 30.47 17.10 1.89
C GLY A 209 29.76 17.41 0.55
N LYS A 210 30.42 17.13 -0.58
CA LYS A 210 29.91 17.32 -1.94
C LYS A 210 28.94 16.21 -2.29
N TRP A 211 27.93 16.57 -3.08
CA TRP A 211 27.05 15.60 -3.71
C TRP A 211 27.81 14.84 -4.79
N LEU A 212 27.66 13.52 -4.79
CA LEU A 212 28.17 12.60 -5.79
C LEU A 212 26.98 11.86 -6.41
N ILE A 213 27.16 11.36 -7.63
CA ILE A 213 26.14 10.63 -8.39
C ILE A 213 26.57 9.17 -8.48
N GLY A 214 25.64 8.27 -8.17
CA GLY A 214 25.76 6.85 -8.45
C GLY A 214 24.79 6.47 -9.56
N GLU A 215 25.21 5.58 -10.44
CA GLU A 215 24.39 5.05 -11.53
C GLU A 215 24.06 3.58 -11.29
N ILE A 216 22.85 3.18 -11.64
CA ILE A 216 22.40 1.80 -11.64
C ILE A 216 21.86 1.49 -13.03
N LYS A 217 22.41 0.45 -13.66
CA LYS A 217 21.96 -0.05 -14.96
C LYS A 217 21.62 -1.54 -14.85
N VAL A 218 20.42 -1.90 -15.28
CA VAL A 218 19.90 -3.27 -15.19
C VAL A 218 19.37 -3.71 -16.55
N ASP A 219 19.99 -4.72 -17.14
CA ASP A 219 19.48 -5.37 -18.36
C ASP A 219 18.27 -6.25 -18.00
N LEU A 220 17.07 -5.74 -18.26
CA LEU A 220 15.82 -6.42 -17.95
C LEU A 220 15.58 -7.63 -18.84
N ASN A 221 16.16 -7.67 -20.06
CA ASN A 221 15.98 -8.80 -20.97
C ASN A 221 16.64 -10.07 -20.40
N LYS A 222 17.76 -9.94 -19.68
CA LYS A 222 18.40 -11.05 -18.98
C LYS A 222 17.59 -11.55 -17.78
N GLN A 223 16.77 -10.69 -17.18
CA GLN A 223 15.94 -11.02 -16.02
C GLN A 223 14.59 -11.64 -16.39
N VAL A 224 14.19 -11.59 -17.66
CA VAL A 224 12.96 -12.22 -18.19
C VAL A 224 13.17 -13.70 -18.53
N LEU A 225 14.42 -14.14 -18.73
CA LEU A 225 14.77 -15.48 -19.22
C LEU A 225 14.79 -16.60 -18.15
N ILE A 226 14.25 -16.36 -16.96
CA ILE A 226 14.13 -17.36 -15.88
C ILE A 226 12.68 -17.50 -15.50
#